data_AF-A0A4V5U8B9-F1
#
_entry.id   AF-A0A4V5U8B9-F1
#
_cell.length_a   1.000
_cell.length_b   1.000
_cell.length_c   1.000
_cell.angle_alpha   90.00
_cell.angle_beta   90.00
_cell.angle_gamma   90.00
#
_symmetry.space_group_name_H-M   'P 1'
#
loop_
_entity.id
_entity.type
_entity.pdbx_description
1 polymer ?
#
loop_
_entity_poly.entity_id
_entity_poly.type
_entity_poly.pdbx_seq_one_letter_code
_entity_poly.pdbx_strand_id
1 'polypeptide(L)'
;MKSVTEIQVKEELLCDQRLLHKNERNEVFLSFCNQSNASEYIAHALLHEHHYYNDHIRPLTDLMNLLECARQAETYIVHKFEKQPLDTRFILTG
;
A
#
# COMPACT_ATOMS: atom_id res chain seq x y z
N MET A 1 23.59 18.43 -13.70
CA MET A 1 22.88 17.16 -13.44
C MET A 1 22.46 17.17 -11.98
N LYS A 2 21.16 17.14 -11.68
CA LYS A 2 20.65 17.26 -10.30
C LYS A 2 21.02 16.02 -9.50
N SER A 3 21.54 16.25 -8.29
CA SER A 3 21.91 15.25 -7.31
C SER A 3 20.70 14.38 -6.95
N VAL A 4 20.81 13.07 -7.17
CA VAL A 4 19.87 12.10 -6.62
C VAL A 4 20.14 12.06 -5.14
N THR A 5 19.28 12.69 -4.35
CA THR A 5 19.36 12.63 -2.90
C THR A 5 19.10 11.18 -2.51
N GLU A 6 20.14 10.48 -2.05
CA GLU A 6 19.99 9.20 -1.36
C GLU A 6 19.10 9.44 -0.14
N ILE A 7 17.81 9.14 -0.29
CA ILE A 7 16.90 9.04 0.84
C ILE A 7 17.39 7.82 1.60
N GLN A 8 18.09 8.05 2.71
CA GLN A 8 18.38 7.01 3.69
C GLN A 8 17.03 6.53 4.23
N VAL A 9 16.47 5.49 3.60
CA VAL A 9 15.32 4.76 4.10
C VAL A 9 15.81 4.06 5.37
N LYS A 10 15.64 4.74 6.50
CA LYS A 10 15.81 4.15 7.81
C LYS A 10 14.81 3.00 7.87
N GLU A 11 15.31 1.77 7.90
CA GLU A 11 14.51 0.53 7.97
C GLU A 11 13.67 0.52 9.25
N GLU A 12 12.56 1.23 9.28
CA GLU A 12 11.43 0.84 10.13
C GLU A 12 10.78 -0.35 9.44
N LEU A 13 11.27 -1.52 9.87
CA LEU A 13 10.81 -2.83 9.44
C LEU A 13 9.31 -2.96 9.73
N LEU A 14 8.54 -3.11 8.65
CA LEU A 14 7.15 -3.56 8.55
C LEU A 14 6.08 -2.50 8.89
N CYS A 15 5.23 -2.26 7.89
CA CYS A 15 3.95 -1.59 8.09
C CYS A 15 3.10 -2.34 9.13
N ASP A 16 2.38 -1.60 9.97
CA ASP A 16 1.39 -2.20 10.86
C ASP A 16 0.20 -2.71 10.04
N GLN A 17 0.17 -4.01 9.80
CA GLN A 17 -0.83 -4.66 8.93
C GLN A 17 -2.27 -4.49 9.42
N ARG A 18 -2.48 -4.17 10.70
CA ARG A 18 -3.81 -3.88 11.26
C ARG A 18 -4.46 -2.68 10.59
N LEU A 19 -3.66 -1.80 9.98
CA LEU A 19 -4.11 -0.59 9.28
C LEU A 19 -4.52 -0.85 7.82
N LEU A 20 -4.49 -2.10 7.34
CA LEU A 20 -4.75 -2.43 5.93
C LEU A 20 -6.12 -3.07 5.67
N HIS A 21 -6.84 -3.39 6.74
CA HIS A 21 -8.11 -4.15 6.71
C HIS A 21 -7.96 -5.51 6.01
N LYS A 22 -6.84 -6.19 6.27
CA LYS A 22 -6.57 -7.56 5.81
C LYS A 22 -6.52 -8.52 6.98
N ASN A 23 -7.02 -9.72 6.77
CA ASN A 23 -7.04 -10.76 7.80
C ASN A 23 -5.89 -11.75 7.61
N GLU A 24 -5.50 -12.01 6.35
CA GLU A 24 -4.48 -12.99 6.02
C GLU A 24 -3.20 -12.30 5.53
N ARG A 25 -2.03 -12.84 5.92
CA ARG A 25 -0.74 -12.25 5.55
C ARG A 25 -0.47 -12.26 4.04
N ASN A 26 -0.96 -13.27 3.34
CA ASN A 26 -0.83 -13.39 1.90
C ASN A 26 -1.74 -12.40 1.15
N GLU A 27 -2.61 -11.65 1.82
CA GLU A 27 -3.38 -10.57 1.20
C GLU A 27 -2.64 -9.23 1.27
N VAL A 28 -1.51 -9.16 1.99
CA VAL A 28 -0.75 -7.93 2.21
C VAL A 28 0.36 -7.81 1.15
N PHE A 29 0.35 -6.70 0.42
CA PHE A 29 1.39 -6.34 -0.53
C PHE A 29 2.28 -5.22 0.01
N LEU A 30 1.72 -4.32 0.82
CA LEU A 30 2.46 -3.17 1.36
C LEU A 30 3.55 -3.63 2.34
N SER A 31 4.80 -3.28 2.06
CA SER A 31 5.94 -3.60 2.93
C SER A 31 6.41 -2.39 3.74
N PHE A 32 6.31 -1.20 3.15
CA PHE A 32 6.77 0.06 3.73
C PHE A 32 5.91 1.23 3.23
N CYS A 33 5.67 2.20 4.10
CA CYS A 33 5.05 3.46 3.73
C CYS A 33 5.53 4.57 4.66
N ASN A 34 5.97 5.68 4.10
CA ASN A 34 6.40 6.85 4.85
C ASN A 34 5.91 8.15 4.22
N GLN A 35 5.77 9.18 5.04
CA GLN A 35 5.45 10.53 4.59
C GLN A 35 6.74 11.23 4.13
N SER A 36 6.78 11.66 2.87
CA SER A 36 7.90 12.41 2.28
C SER A 36 7.80 13.91 2.63
N ASN A 37 6.58 14.45 2.62
CA ASN A 37 6.25 15.80 3.07
C ASN A 37 4.75 15.91 3.43
N ALA A 38 4.25 17.12 3.68
CA ALA A 38 2.87 17.36 4.11
C ALA A 38 1.77 16.75 3.21
N SER A 39 2.05 16.49 1.93
CA SER A 39 1.07 16.00 0.95
C SER A 39 1.55 14.81 0.11
N GLU A 40 2.76 14.31 0.34
CA GLU A 40 3.36 13.26 -0.48
C GLU A 40 3.78 12.08 0.40
N TYR A 41 3.48 10.89 -0.09
CA TYR A 41 3.76 9.62 0.56
C TYR A 41 4.54 8.71 -0.38
N ILE A 42 5.49 7.96 0.17
CA ILE A 42 6.27 6.95 -0.55
C ILE A 42 5.87 5.59 0.01
N ALA A 43 5.38 4.71 -0.85
CA ALA A 43 4.97 3.36 -0.51
C ALA A 43 5.76 2.34 -1.32
N HIS A 44 6.17 1.25 -0.68
CA HIS A 44 6.79 0.10 -1.32
C HIS A 44 5.87 -1.09 -1.13
N ALA A 45 5.64 -1.83 -2.21
CA ALA A 45 4.84 -3.04 -2.20
C ALA A 45 5.59 -4.17 -2.89
N LEU A 46 5.45 -5.38 -2.35
CA LEU A 46 5.98 -6.60 -2.95
C LEU A 46 4.82 -7.33 -3.62
N LEU A 47 4.84 -7.38 -4.95
CA LEU A 47 3.88 -8.17 -5.71
C LEU A 47 4.22 -9.65 -5.56
N HIS A 48 3.20 -10.44 -5.23
CA HIS A 48 3.24 -11.90 -5.26
C HIS A 48 1.95 -12.40 -5.93
N GLU A 49 2.01 -13.60 -6.50
CA GLU A 49 0.82 -14.20 -7.11
C GLU A 49 -0.20 -14.53 -6.02
N HIS A 50 -1.44 -14.09 -6.21
CA HIS A 50 -2.51 -14.33 -5.25
C HIS A 50 -3.71 -14.97 -5.94
N HIS A 51 -4.14 -16.12 -5.43
CA HIS A 51 -5.18 -16.95 -6.06
C HIS A 51 -6.52 -16.22 -6.28
N TYR A 52 -6.87 -15.23 -5.45
CA TYR A 52 -8.12 -14.46 -5.61
C TYR A 52 -8.11 -13.49 -6.81
N TYR A 53 -6.95 -13.00 -7.24
CA TYR A 53 -6.84 -12.07 -8.36
C TYR A 53 -6.43 -12.76 -9.67
N ASN A 54 -6.34 -14.09 -9.64
CA ASN A 54 -5.88 -14.91 -10.75
C ASN A 54 -7.01 -15.57 -11.54
N ASP A 55 -8.27 -15.35 -11.16
CA ASP A 55 -9.44 -15.94 -11.85
C ASP A 55 -9.84 -15.13 -13.09
N HIS A 56 -8.84 -14.71 -13.86
CA HIS A 56 -8.99 -13.90 -15.07
C HIS A 56 -8.56 -14.70 -16.30
N ILE A 57 -9.37 -14.61 -17.36
CA ILE A 57 -9.22 -15.36 -18.62
C ILE A 57 -7.93 -14.94 -19.38
N ARG A 58 -7.29 -13.84 -18.97
CA ARG A 58 -6.01 -13.33 -19.48
C ARG A 58 -5.09 -13.06 -18.29
N PRO A 59 -3.76 -13.15 -18.44
CA PRO A 59 -2.81 -12.77 -17.39
C PRO A 59 -2.82 -11.23 -17.23
N LEU A 60 -3.88 -10.73 -16.60
CA LEU A 60 -4.08 -9.34 -16.16
C LEU A 60 -3.88 -9.23 -14.64
N THR A 61 -3.45 -10.32 -14.01
CA THR A 61 -3.05 -10.43 -12.59
C THR A 61 -2.29 -9.19 -12.11
N ASP A 62 -1.41 -8.65 -12.96
CA ASP A 62 -0.58 -7.49 -12.65
C ASP A 62 -1.37 -6.20 -12.36
N LEU A 63 -2.47 -5.93 -13.07
CA LEU A 63 -3.24 -4.69 -12.89
C LEU A 63 -4.10 -4.71 -11.62
N MET A 64 -4.71 -5.85 -11.31
CA MET A 64 -5.50 -5.99 -10.09
C MET A 64 -4.62 -5.97 -8.85
N ASN A 65 -3.47 -6.63 -8.90
CA ASN A 65 -2.48 -6.56 -7.83
C ASN A 65 -1.96 -5.13 -7.66
N LEU A 66 -1.71 -4.39 -8.74
CA LEU A 66 -1.28 -3.00 -8.66
C LEU A 66 -2.34 -2.08 -8.03
N LEU A 67 -3.61 -2.26 -8.39
CA LEU A 67 -4.71 -1.51 -7.79
C LEU A 67 -4.83 -1.81 -6.30
N GLU A 68 -4.66 -3.07 -5.90
CA GLU A 68 -4.68 -3.47 -4.50
C GLU A 68 -3.48 -2.90 -3.72
N CYS A 69 -2.29 -2.83 -4.32
CA CYS A 69 -1.14 -2.13 -3.73
C CYS A 69 -1.47 -0.65 -3.46
N ALA A 70 -2.10 0.04 -4.43
CA ALA A 70 -2.51 1.43 -4.27
C ALA A 70 -3.56 1.60 -3.16
N ARG A 71 -4.58 0.73 -3.14
CA ARG A 71 -5.63 0.73 -2.11
C ARG A 71 -5.05 0.51 -0.71
N GLN A 72 -4.08 -0.41 -0.56
CA GLN A 72 -3.40 -0.65 0.71
C GLN A 72 -2.56 0.55 1.16
N ALA A 73 -1.83 1.19 0.25
CA ALA A 73 -1.09 2.41 0.55
C ALA A 73 -2.04 3.51 1.04
N GLU A 74 -3.14 3.77 0.33
CA GLU A 74 -4.15 4.75 0.72
C GLU A 74 -4.74 4.47 2.10
N THR A 75 -5.20 3.23 2.33
CA THR A 75 -5.80 2.80 3.60
C THR A 75 -4.81 3.00 4.75
N TYR A 76 -3.55 2.57 4.56
CA TYR A 76 -2.50 2.73 5.56
C TYR A 76 -2.24 4.20 5.89
N ILE A 77 -2.12 5.05 4.87
CA ILE A 77 -1.85 6.48 5.02
C ILE A 77 -2.93 7.14 5.87
N VAL A 78 -4.19 6.81 5.58
CA VAL A 78 -5.32 7.43 6.26
C VAL A 78 -5.36 7.09 7.75
N HIS A 79 -5.06 5.85 8.12
CA HIS A 79 -5.01 5.47 9.55
C HIS A 79 -3.73 5.93 10.24
N LYS A 80 -2.57 5.81 9.57
CA LYS A 80 -1.26 6.09 10.17
C LYS A 80 -0.97 7.58 10.29
N PHE A 81 -1.14 8.32 9.20
CA PHE A 81 -0.72 9.72 9.09
C PHE A 81 -1.89 10.69 9.29
N GLU A 82 -3.06 10.39 8.73
CA GLU A 82 -4.28 11.21 8.88
C GLU A 82 -5.12 10.86 10.11
N LYS A 83 -4.69 9.82 10.87
CA LYS A 83 -5.26 9.40 12.16
C LYS A 83 -6.77 9.13 12.13
N GLN A 84 -7.30 8.70 11.00
CA GLN A 84 -8.72 8.32 10.91
C GLN A 84 -8.96 6.97 11.60
N PRO A 85 -10.12 6.77 12.24
CA PRO A 85 -10.48 5.50 12.89
C PRO A 85 -10.45 4.29 11.95
N LEU A 86 -10.16 3.09 12.47
CA LEU A 86 -10.11 1.83 11.68
C LEU A 86 -11.46 1.41 11.09
N ASP A 87 -12.57 1.92 11.59
CA ASP A 87 -13.91 1.67 11.05
C ASP A 87 -14.31 2.69 9.97
N THR A 88 -13.39 3.58 9.57
CA THR A 88 -13.60 4.53 8.48
C THR A 88 -13.86 3.80 7.17
N ARG A 89 -14.92 4.22 6.46
CA ARG A 89 -15.28 3.69 5.14
C ARG A 89 -14.78 4.64 4.05
N PHE A 90 -14.03 4.11 3.11
CA PHE A 90 -13.54 4.82 1.94
C PHE A 90 -14.56 4.74 0.83
N ILE A 91 -15.03 5.90 0.35
CA ILE A 91 -15.86 6.00 -0.84
C ILE A 91 -14.97 6.61 -1.93
N LEU A 92 -14.56 5.79 -2.89
CA LEU A 92 -13.90 6.29 -4.10
C LEU A 92 -14.96 6.96 -4.97
N THR A 93 -14.99 8.29 -4.97
CA THR A 93 -15.81 9.09 -5.88
C THR A 93 -14.96 9.53 -7.05
N GLY A 94 -15.35 9.14 -8.27
CA GLY A 94 -14.70 9.53 -9.53
C GLY A 94 -15.38 10.70 -10.23
#